data_AF-A0A1M6TKT8-F1
#
_entry.id   AF-A0A1M6TKT8-F1
#
_cell.length_a   1.000
_cell.length_b   1.000
_cell.length_c   1.000
_cell.angle_alpha   90.00
_cell.angle_beta   90.00
_cell.angle_gamma   90.00
#
_symmetry.space_group_name_H-M   'P 1'
#
loop_
_entity.id
_entity.type
_entity.pdbx_description
1 polymer ?
#
loop_
_entity_poly.entity_id
_entity_poly.type
_entity_poly.pdbx_seq_one_letter_code
_entity_poly.pdbx_strand_id
1 'polypeptide(L)'
;MNLAEGNISEDHIKDACRRILRAKIRAGRIDNPNGPAAYVGVTKNIGSNEHRQIAREAVQKSLVILKNDKVLPLDTNSKVFVTGSHANNTGRPLPITSFIKTADAFVVAWLPGSEGAGVADVLYGKVKPTGKLPHTWPKDAKQIPINVGDGKKGLYPYGYGLTY
;
A
#
# COMPACT_ATOMS: atom_id res chain seq x y z
N MET A 1 5.65 -24.01 30.07
CA MET A 1 6.64 -22.94 30.27
C MET A 1 6.18 -22.09 31.44
N ASN A 2 6.61 -22.41 32.65
CA ASN A 2 6.32 -21.61 33.84
C ASN A 2 7.61 -21.32 34.63
N LEU A 3 7.54 -20.35 35.54
CA LEU A 3 8.60 -20.02 36.50
C LEU A 3 8.91 -21.18 37.46
N ALA A 4 7.89 -21.95 37.82
CA ALA A 4 7.98 -23.04 38.81
C ALA A 4 8.81 -24.25 38.32
N GLU A 5 8.94 -24.42 37.00
CA GLU A 5 9.69 -25.45 36.31
C GLU A 5 11.12 -25.00 35.99
N GLY A 6 11.53 -23.77 36.34
CA GLY A 6 12.87 -23.23 36.08
C GLY A 6 13.18 -22.92 34.61
N ASN A 7 12.21 -23.12 33.72
CA ASN A 7 12.36 -22.95 32.26
C ASN A 7 12.47 -21.47 31.81
N ILE A 8 12.20 -20.51 32.70
CA ILE A 8 12.30 -19.06 32.46
C ILE A 8 12.82 -18.41 33.75
N SER A 9 13.85 -17.55 33.65
CA SER A 9 14.39 -16.83 34.81
C SER A 9 13.51 -15.66 35.23
N GLU A 10 13.53 -15.33 36.52
CA GLU A 10 12.83 -14.15 37.04
C GLU A 10 13.35 -12.85 36.38
N ASP A 11 14.64 -12.78 36.07
CA ASP A 11 15.24 -11.64 35.37
C ASP A 11 14.69 -11.44 33.96
N HIS A 12 14.41 -12.53 33.24
CA HIS A 12 13.75 -12.47 31.93
C HIS A 12 12.35 -11.84 32.05
N ILE A 13 11.60 -12.22 33.09
CA ILE A 13 10.26 -11.66 33.34
C ILE A 13 10.35 -10.21 33.79
N LYS A 14 11.29 -9.86 34.67
CA LYS A 14 11.55 -8.48 35.08
C LYS A 14 11.91 -7.60 33.87
N ASP A 15 12.73 -8.08 32.94
CA ASP A 15 13.05 -7.34 31.71
C ASP A 15 11.81 -7.15 30.82
N ALA A 16 11.03 -8.21 30.59
CA ALA A 16 9.78 -8.13 29.81
C ALA A 16 8.79 -7.13 30.42
N CYS A 17 8.56 -7.21 31.73
CA CYS A 17 7.72 -6.27 32.47
C CYS A 17 8.25 -4.84 32.35
N ARG A 18 9.56 -4.61 32.49
CA ARG A 18 10.17 -3.28 32.33
C ARG A 18 9.92 -2.71 30.93
N ARG A 19 10.01 -3.51 29.86
CA ARG A 19 9.74 -3.06 28.48
C ARG A 19 8.29 -2.63 28.30
N ILE A 20 7.34 -3.43 28.79
CA ILE A 20 5.90 -3.12 28.71
C ILE A 20 5.59 -1.86 29.52
N LEU A 21 6.06 -1.78 30.76
CA LEU A 21 5.82 -0.64 31.63
C LEU A 21 6.46 0.63 31.08
N ARG A 22 7.68 0.56 30.52
CA ARG A 22 8.33 1.70 29.86
C ARG A 22 7.48 2.25 28.70
N ALA A 23 6.92 1.37 27.86
CA ALA A 23 6.04 1.79 26.77
C ALA A 23 4.76 2.47 27.31
N LYS A 24 4.13 1.90 28.34
CA LYS A 24 2.94 2.48 28.99
C LYS A 24 3.22 3.84 29.63
N ILE A 25 4.33 3.96 30.35
CA ILE A 25 4.77 5.21 30.99
C ILE A 25 5.04 6.29 29.92
N ARG A 26 5.82 5.98 28.89
CA ARG A 26 6.10 6.93 27.78
C ARG A 26 4.85 7.37 27.04
N ALA A 27 3.85 6.50 26.92
CA ALA A 27 2.57 6.81 26.32
C ALA A 27 1.60 7.54 27.29
N GLY A 28 2.03 7.91 28.49
CA GLY A 28 1.21 8.60 29.50
C GLY A 28 0.06 7.73 30.06
N ARG A 29 0.13 6.40 29.90
CA ARG A 29 -0.97 5.48 30.23
C ARG A 29 -1.08 5.15 31.72
N ILE A 30 -0.08 5.52 32.51
CA ILE A 30 -0.15 5.38 33.98
C ILE A 30 -1.10 6.45 34.54
N ASP A 31 -0.91 7.70 34.13
CA ASP A 31 -1.73 8.83 34.59
C ASP A 31 -3.07 8.92 33.85
N ASN A 32 -3.13 8.39 32.63
CA ASN A 32 -4.34 8.38 31.82
C ASN A 32 -4.65 6.97 31.26
N PRO A 33 -5.27 6.09 32.08
CA PRO A 33 -5.48 4.70 31.71
C PRO A 33 -6.42 4.53 30.50
N ASN A 34 -7.40 5.43 30.34
CA ASN A 34 -8.33 5.41 29.21
C ASN A 34 -7.69 5.94 27.91
N GLY A 35 -6.55 6.63 28.01
CA GLY A 35 -5.85 7.26 26.90
C GLY A 35 -6.11 8.75 26.79
N PRO A 36 -5.31 9.47 25.99
CA PRO A 36 -5.32 10.94 25.99
C PRO A 36 -6.72 11.49 25.74
N ALA A 37 -7.16 12.45 26.55
CA ALA A 37 -8.52 13.02 26.48
C ALA A 37 -8.84 13.61 25.09
N ALA A 38 -7.81 14.04 24.35
CA ALA A 38 -7.93 14.50 22.97
C ALA A 38 -8.40 13.41 21.98
N TYR A 39 -8.41 12.13 22.36
CA TYR A 39 -8.73 11.00 21.48
C TYR A 39 -9.85 10.09 22.02
N VAL A 40 -10.07 10.05 23.34
CA VAL A 40 -11.11 9.21 23.95
C VAL A 40 -12.49 9.78 23.61
N GLY A 41 -13.36 8.96 23.01
CA GLY A 41 -14.71 9.37 22.62
C GLY A 41 -14.79 10.32 21.41
N VAL A 42 -13.65 10.63 20.76
CA VAL A 42 -13.61 11.56 19.62
C VAL A 42 -13.95 10.83 18.32
N THR A 43 -15.24 10.66 18.06
CA THR A 43 -15.76 9.95 16.88
C THR A 43 -15.71 10.79 15.60
N LYS A 44 -15.68 12.12 15.71
CA LYS A 44 -15.62 13.04 14.55
C LYS A 44 -14.43 12.81 13.61
N ASN A 45 -13.36 12.21 14.13
CA ASN A 45 -12.15 11.88 13.36
C ASN A 45 -12.28 10.55 12.60
N ILE A 46 -13.23 9.69 12.98
CA ILE A 46 -13.43 8.38 12.36
C ILE A 46 -14.06 8.60 10.99
N GLY A 47 -13.32 8.29 9.93
CA GLY A 47 -13.75 8.57 8.56
C GLY A 47 -14.08 10.05 8.37
N SER A 48 -13.21 10.95 8.85
CA SER A 48 -13.37 12.38 8.57
C SER A 48 -13.04 12.67 7.09
N ASN A 49 -13.51 13.79 6.57
CA ASN A 49 -13.21 14.20 5.19
C ASN A 49 -11.71 14.48 5.01
N GLU A 50 -11.04 15.02 6.02
CA GLU A 50 -9.61 15.31 6.01
C GLU A 50 -8.81 14.01 5.90
N HIS A 51 -9.16 12.97 6.66
CA HIS A 51 -8.51 11.66 6.57
C HIS A 51 -8.77 10.98 5.21
N ARG A 52 -10.00 11.08 4.70
CA ARG A 52 -10.32 10.59 3.34
C ARG A 52 -9.52 11.33 2.28
N GLN A 53 -9.31 12.63 2.42
CA GLN A 53 -8.52 13.39 1.45
C GLN A 53 -7.04 12.95 1.45
N ILE A 54 -6.46 12.69 2.62
CA ILE A 54 -5.10 12.12 2.74
C ILE A 54 -5.05 10.72 2.11
N ALA A 55 -6.06 9.88 2.36
CA ALA A 55 -6.13 8.55 1.76
C ALA A 55 -6.27 8.62 0.23
N ARG A 56 -7.05 9.55 -0.31
CA ARG A 56 -7.17 9.80 -1.76
C ARG A 56 -5.85 10.22 -2.38
N GLU A 57 -5.10 11.11 -1.71
CA GLU A 57 -3.76 11.51 -2.12
C GLU A 57 -2.78 10.32 -2.10
N ALA A 58 -2.86 9.48 -1.08
CA ALA A 58 -2.05 8.26 -0.99
C ALA A 58 -2.37 7.29 -2.14
N VAL A 59 -3.65 7.12 -2.50
CA VAL A 59 -4.06 6.36 -3.69
C VAL A 59 -3.37 6.92 -4.93
N GLN A 60 -3.54 8.20 -5.22
CA GLN A 60 -2.97 8.85 -6.41
C GLN A 60 -1.45 8.63 -6.52
N LYS A 61 -0.72 8.81 -5.41
CA LYS A 61 0.74 8.66 -5.35
C LYS A 61 1.22 7.21 -5.45
N SER A 62 0.36 6.24 -5.09
CA SER A 62 0.71 4.81 -5.12
C SER A 62 0.63 4.19 -6.51
N LEU A 63 -0.15 4.77 -7.42
CA LEU A 63 -0.42 4.16 -8.73
C LEU A 63 0.83 4.14 -9.59
N VAL A 64 1.11 2.98 -10.19
CA VAL A 64 2.26 2.81 -11.09
C VAL A 64 1.76 2.48 -12.50
N ILE A 65 2.10 3.33 -13.47
CA ILE A 65 1.83 3.05 -14.87
C ILE A 65 2.94 2.13 -15.42
N LEU A 66 2.56 0.92 -15.80
CA LEU A 66 3.48 -0.05 -16.42
C LEU A 66 3.55 0.09 -17.94
N LYS A 67 2.42 0.45 -18.56
CA LYS A 67 2.30 0.62 -20.01
C LYS A 67 1.35 1.77 -20.31
N ASN A 68 1.66 2.57 -21.33
CA ASN A 68 0.77 3.59 -21.87
C ASN A 68 1.10 3.88 -23.34
N ASP A 69 0.34 3.29 -24.26
CA ASP A 69 0.45 3.51 -25.71
C ASP A 69 -0.34 4.77 -26.12
N LYS A 70 -0.11 5.88 -25.39
CA LYS A 70 -0.74 7.21 -25.58
C LYS A 70 -2.26 7.25 -25.42
N VAL A 71 -2.83 6.39 -24.58
CA VAL A 71 -4.27 6.39 -24.27
C VAL A 71 -4.61 7.07 -22.93
N LEU A 72 -3.62 7.20 -22.03
CA LEU A 72 -3.75 7.99 -20.81
C LEU A 72 -3.07 9.36 -20.97
N PRO A 73 -3.66 10.45 -20.44
CA PRO A 73 -4.92 10.47 -19.68
C PRO A 73 -6.16 10.30 -20.57
N LEU A 74 -7.23 9.75 -20.00
CA LEU A 74 -8.53 9.57 -20.67
C LEU A 74 -9.22 10.91 -20.88
N ASP A 75 -9.93 11.05 -22.00
CA ASP A 75 -10.80 12.21 -22.27
C ASP A 75 -12.04 12.16 -21.35
N THR A 76 -12.30 13.26 -20.65
CA THR A 76 -13.45 13.43 -19.75
C THR A 76 -14.80 13.41 -20.47
N ASN A 77 -14.82 13.64 -21.78
CA ASN A 77 -16.05 13.61 -22.58
C ASN A 77 -16.32 12.25 -23.24
N SER A 78 -15.40 11.30 -23.09
CA SER A 78 -15.55 9.97 -23.67
C SER A 78 -16.60 9.13 -22.92
N LYS A 79 -17.30 8.26 -23.65
CA LYS A 79 -18.16 7.24 -23.03
C LYS A 79 -17.30 6.05 -22.63
N VAL A 80 -17.17 5.81 -21.33
CA VAL A 80 -16.31 4.77 -20.78
C VAL A 80 -17.13 3.56 -20.33
N PHE A 81 -16.67 2.36 -20.68
CA PHE A 81 -17.16 1.11 -20.14
C PHE A 81 -16.17 0.58 -19.09
N VAL A 82 -16.66 0.25 -17.89
CA VAL A 82 -15.85 -0.29 -16.79
C VAL A 82 -16.20 -1.75 -16.59
N THR A 83 -15.19 -2.63 -16.65
CA THR A 83 -15.37 -4.09 -16.56
C THR A 83 -14.20 -4.75 -15.83
N GLY A 84 -14.36 -6.04 -15.53
CA GLY A 84 -13.35 -6.90 -14.92
C GLY A 84 -13.64 -7.22 -13.45
N SER A 85 -13.64 -8.51 -13.10
CA SER A 85 -13.83 -8.99 -11.72
C SER A 85 -12.68 -8.60 -10.78
N HIS A 86 -11.51 -8.26 -11.34
CA HIS A 86 -10.28 -7.88 -10.64
C HIS A 86 -9.86 -6.43 -10.93
N ALA A 87 -10.75 -5.57 -11.42
CA ALA A 87 -10.46 -4.15 -11.68
C ALA A 87 -9.96 -3.36 -10.44
N ASN A 88 -9.88 -4.01 -9.27
CA ASN A 88 -9.64 -3.38 -7.97
C ASN A 88 -8.58 -4.09 -7.08
N ASN A 89 -7.74 -5.04 -7.55
CA ASN A 89 -6.83 -5.67 -6.58
C ASN A 89 -5.62 -6.45 -7.11
N THR A 90 -4.41 -6.00 -6.78
CA THR A 90 -3.24 -6.89 -6.67
C THR A 90 -2.35 -6.48 -5.48
N GLY A 91 -2.32 -7.28 -4.41
CA GLY A 91 -1.44 -6.99 -3.26
C GLY A 91 0.06 -7.24 -3.49
N ARG A 92 0.46 -7.73 -4.68
CA ARG A 92 1.84 -8.09 -5.03
C ARG A 92 2.03 -8.25 -6.55
N PRO A 93 3.27 -8.23 -7.06
CA PRO A 93 3.54 -8.58 -8.46
C PRO A 93 3.06 -9.98 -8.81
N LEU A 94 2.44 -10.12 -9.98
CA LEU A 94 1.97 -11.38 -10.56
C LEU A 94 2.47 -11.52 -12.01
N PRO A 95 2.66 -12.74 -12.53
CA PRO A 95 2.93 -12.95 -13.96
C PRO A 95 1.81 -12.40 -14.86
N ILE A 96 1.97 -11.16 -15.35
CA ILE A 96 0.94 -10.45 -16.15
C ILE A 96 1.33 -10.24 -17.62
N THR A 97 2.37 -10.91 -18.10
CA THR A 97 2.94 -10.68 -19.44
C THR A 97 1.90 -10.78 -20.56
N SER A 98 0.90 -11.67 -20.44
CA SER A 98 -0.21 -11.77 -21.40
C SER A 98 -1.10 -10.52 -21.38
N PHE A 99 -1.48 -10.02 -20.20
CA PHE A 99 -2.30 -8.80 -20.06
C PHE A 99 -1.59 -7.55 -20.57
N ILE A 100 -0.28 -7.44 -20.34
CA ILE A 100 0.54 -6.31 -20.83
C ILE A 100 0.56 -6.27 -22.36
N LYS A 101 0.55 -7.43 -23.04
CA LYS A 101 0.56 -7.49 -24.50
C LYS A 101 -0.75 -7.03 -25.13
N THR A 102 -1.87 -7.22 -24.45
CA THR A 102 -3.21 -6.91 -24.99
C THR A 102 -3.75 -5.54 -24.57
N ALA A 103 -3.22 -4.94 -23.51
CA ALA A 103 -3.72 -3.65 -23.00
C ALA A 103 -2.98 -2.47 -23.64
N ASP A 104 -3.69 -1.41 -24.05
CA ASP A 104 -3.05 -0.16 -24.52
C ASP A 104 -2.42 0.62 -23.37
N ALA A 105 -3.03 0.59 -22.18
CA ALA A 105 -2.44 1.06 -20.94
C ALA A 105 -2.65 0.06 -19.81
N PHE A 106 -1.69 0.01 -18.89
CA PHE A 106 -1.74 -0.87 -17.72
C PHE A 106 -1.29 -0.10 -16.48
N VAL A 107 -2.20 0.04 -15.51
CA VAL A 107 -1.96 0.74 -14.24
C VAL A 107 -2.07 -0.25 -13.10
N VAL A 108 -1.06 -0.25 -12.23
CA VAL A 108 -1.07 -1.03 -10.98
C VAL A 108 -1.66 -0.15 -9.88
N ALA A 109 -2.83 -0.55 -9.37
CA ALA A 109 -3.53 0.16 -8.31
C ALA A 109 -3.29 -0.42 -6.90
N TRP A 110 -2.60 -1.56 -6.81
CA TRP A 110 -2.33 -2.26 -5.55
C TRP A 110 -3.62 -2.66 -4.79
N LEU A 111 -3.72 -2.22 -3.54
CA LEU A 111 -4.84 -2.30 -2.62
C LEU A 111 -5.16 -0.86 -2.18
N PRO A 112 -5.88 -0.07 -3.01
CA PRO A 112 -5.94 1.39 -2.84
C PRO A 112 -6.78 1.85 -1.62
N GLY A 113 -7.55 0.95 -1.00
CA GLY A 113 -8.40 1.31 0.14
C GLY A 113 -9.71 1.96 -0.29
N SER A 114 -10.28 2.81 0.58
CA SER A 114 -11.64 3.36 0.40
C SER A 114 -11.75 4.44 -0.67
N GLU A 115 -10.66 5.13 -0.97
CA GLU A 115 -10.69 6.36 -1.77
C GLU A 115 -10.41 6.11 -3.26
N GLY A 116 -11.22 5.24 -3.87
CA GLY A 116 -11.09 4.85 -5.28
C GLY A 116 -11.14 6.01 -6.27
N ALA A 117 -11.71 7.17 -5.89
CA ALA A 117 -11.67 8.39 -6.69
C ALA A 117 -10.23 8.85 -7.01
N GLY A 118 -9.24 8.51 -6.17
CA GLY A 118 -7.83 8.77 -6.46
C GLY A 118 -7.31 8.02 -7.68
N VAL A 119 -7.88 6.85 -8.01
CA VAL A 119 -7.59 6.14 -9.27
C VAL A 119 -8.11 6.94 -10.45
N ALA A 120 -9.35 7.41 -10.39
CA ALA A 120 -9.94 8.21 -11.46
C ALA A 120 -9.17 9.52 -11.67
N ASP A 121 -8.70 10.18 -10.61
CA ASP A 121 -7.91 11.41 -10.74
C ASP A 121 -6.66 11.24 -11.61
N VAL A 122 -6.01 10.07 -11.51
CA VAL A 122 -4.83 9.72 -12.32
C VAL A 122 -5.23 9.15 -13.68
N LEU A 123 -6.37 8.50 -13.83
CA LEU A 123 -6.78 8.04 -15.17
C LEU A 123 -7.20 9.20 -16.07
N TYR A 124 -7.83 10.23 -15.52
CA TYR A 124 -8.30 11.43 -16.25
C TYR A 124 -7.31 12.60 -16.18
N GLY A 125 -6.09 12.40 -15.68
CA GLY A 125 -5.05 13.44 -15.71
C GLY A 125 -5.27 14.63 -14.79
N LYS A 126 -6.16 14.54 -13.79
CA LYS A 126 -6.28 15.57 -12.74
C LYS A 126 -5.02 15.63 -11.87
N VAL A 127 -4.35 14.49 -11.72
CA VAL A 127 -3.07 14.37 -11.02
C VAL A 127 -2.12 13.55 -11.88
N LYS A 128 -0.88 14.03 -12.05
CA LYS A 128 0.15 13.29 -12.77
C LYS A 128 0.61 12.08 -11.94
N PRO A 129 0.75 10.88 -12.54
CA PRO A 129 1.24 9.71 -11.85
C PRO A 129 2.70 9.88 -11.44
N THR A 130 2.99 9.56 -10.18
CA THR A 130 4.34 9.63 -9.60
C THR A 130 4.85 8.29 -9.07
N GLY A 131 3.98 7.28 -8.97
CA GLY A 131 4.30 6.00 -8.34
C GLY A 131 5.40 5.25 -9.10
N LYS A 132 6.25 4.58 -8.34
CA LYS A 132 7.33 3.70 -8.83
C LYS A 132 7.20 2.34 -8.18
N LEU A 133 7.55 1.29 -8.92
CA LEU A 133 7.49 -0.08 -8.43
C LEU A 133 8.39 -0.27 -7.20
N PRO A 134 7.83 -0.65 -6.03
CA PRO A 134 8.63 -1.01 -4.86
C PRO A 134 9.19 -2.43 -4.93
N HIS A 135 8.84 -3.20 -5.98
CA HIS A 135 9.31 -4.56 -6.23
C HIS A 135 9.56 -4.79 -7.72
N THR A 136 10.57 -5.58 -8.05
CA THR A 136 10.78 -6.06 -9.42
C THR A 136 9.60 -6.93 -9.86
N TRP A 137 9.06 -6.65 -11.05
CA TRP A 137 7.92 -7.39 -11.59
C TRP A 137 8.40 -8.61 -12.41
N PRO A 138 7.96 -9.84 -12.10
CA PRO A 138 8.38 -11.02 -12.86
C PRO A 138 7.69 -11.08 -14.23
N LYS A 139 8.40 -11.62 -15.23
CA LYS A 139 7.87 -12.03 -16.54
C LYS A 139 6.98 -13.27 -16.41
N ASP A 140 7.41 -14.23 -15.59
CA ASP A 140 6.69 -15.48 -15.32
C ASP A 140 7.00 -16.01 -13.92
N ALA A 141 6.23 -17.02 -13.48
CA ALA A 141 6.34 -17.58 -12.13
C ALA A 141 7.71 -18.23 -11.84
N LYS A 142 8.44 -18.71 -12.86
CA LYS A 142 9.74 -19.39 -12.69
C LYS A 142 10.84 -18.43 -12.26
N GLN A 143 10.65 -17.12 -12.44
CA GLN A 143 11.62 -16.12 -11.98
C GLN A 143 11.61 -15.93 -10.46
N ILE A 144 10.54 -16.35 -9.77
CA ILE A 144 10.38 -16.16 -8.33
C ILE A 144 11.28 -17.17 -7.58
N PRO A 145 12.08 -16.74 -6.59
CA PRO A 145 12.20 -15.38 -6.06
C PRO A 145 13.01 -14.47 -6.99
N ILE A 146 12.54 -13.23 -7.19
CA ILE A 146 13.25 -12.18 -7.94
C ILE A 146 13.32 -10.90 -7.10
N ASN A 147 14.52 -10.35 -6.92
CA ASN A 147 14.77 -9.20 -6.05
C ASN A 147 15.83 -8.26 -6.65
N VAL A 148 15.93 -7.05 -6.11
CA VAL A 148 17.04 -6.15 -6.47
C VAL A 148 18.36 -6.77 -6.00
N GLY A 149 19.36 -6.80 -6.88
CA GLY A 149 20.70 -7.30 -6.58
C GLY A 149 20.95 -8.78 -6.86
N ASP A 150 19.94 -9.56 -7.29
CA ASP A 150 20.10 -10.99 -7.61
C ASP A 150 20.60 -11.28 -9.03
N GLY A 151 20.86 -10.23 -9.83
CA GLY A 151 21.29 -10.33 -11.23
C GLY A 151 20.18 -10.72 -12.22
N LYS A 152 18.94 -10.95 -11.77
CA LYS A 152 17.82 -11.32 -12.64
C LYS A 152 17.14 -10.08 -13.22
N LYS A 153 16.77 -10.17 -14.50
CA LYS A 153 16.00 -9.11 -15.19
C LYS A 153 14.51 -9.47 -15.23
N GLY A 154 13.71 -8.72 -14.46
CA GLY A 154 12.26 -8.80 -14.48
C GLY A 154 11.63 -8.26 -15.78
N LEU A 155 10.30 -8.32 -15.86
CA LEU A 155 9.52 -7.66 -16.91
C LEU A 155 9.62 -6.14 -16.75
N TYR A 156 9.44 -5.67 -15.51
CA TYR A 156 9.67 -4.29 -15.10
C TYR A 156 10.61 -4.27 -13.90
N PRO A 157 11.67 -3.45 -13.91
CA PRO A 157 12.61 -3.38 -12.79
C PRO A 157 12.00 -2.65 -11.59
N TYR A 158 12.59 -2.85 -10.41
CA TYR A 158 12.36 -1.97 -9.26
C TYR A 158 12.56 -0.49 -9.65
N GLY A 159 11.73 0.39 -9.12
CA GLY A 159 11.77 1.82 -9.42
C GLY A 159 11.16 2.18 -10.79
N TYR A 160 10.64 1.21 -11.56
CA TYR A 160 9.95 1.50 -12.82
C TYR A 160 8.59 2.17 -12.58
N GLY A 161 8.20 3.06 -13.47
CA GLY A 161 6.86 3.66 -13.50
C GLY A 161 6.82 4.80 -14.51
N LEU A 162 5.90 4.73 -15.47
CA LEU A 162 5.73 5.76 -16.49
C LEU A 162 5.00 6.99 -15.94
N THR A 163 5.13 8.09 -16.67
CA THR A 163 4.37 9.33 -16.45
C THR A 163 3.90 9.88 -17.80
N TYR A 164 3.07 10.92 -17.78
CA TYR A 164 2.59 11.62 -18.98
C TYR A 164 2.40 13.13 -18.70
#